data_AF-A0AAJ1R7W3-F1
#
_entry.id   AF-A0AAJ1R7W3-F1
#
_cell.length_a   1.000
_cell.length_b   1.000
_cell.length_c   1.000
_cell.angle_alpha   90.00
_cell.angle_beta   90.00
_cell.angle_gamma   90.00
#
_symmetry.space_group_name_H-M   'P 1'
#
loop_
_entity.id
_entity.type
_entity.pdbx_description
1 polymer ?
#
loop_
_entity_poly.entity_id
_entity_poly.type
_entity_poly.pdbx_seq_one_letter_code
_entity_poly.pdbx_strand_id
1 'polypeptide(L)'
;MDIYQVILYLNNSLLVICALIGILKYKTLRNTEKWYVYYIIFLFLIEAAGRVSISLFHVKGLDFLFPYYVAGEFLILGILFVKKLALPWYCYIPVGLLALFFLLDTEMVTNEVKKVISNIIVICFAGYALLMEIKNTQVNDRFMAVDSLIFLYYGLSVFLFFLLRQLADFGVKQAGMIWSINNILCSFLYISIIYTFLRLKK
;
A
#
# COMPACT_ATOMS: atom_id res chain seq x y z
N MET A 1 7.25 -22.64 -15.27
CA MET A 1 6.48 -21.66 -14.47
C MET A 1 7.50 -20.69 -13.90
N ASP A 2 7.53 -19.45 -14.39
CA ASP A 2 8.56 -18.51 -13.98
C ASP A 2 8.39 -18.11 -12.51
N ILE A 3 9.51 -17.94 -11.80
CA ILE A 3 9.56 -17.58 -10.37
C ILE A 3 8.68 -16.35 -10.08
N TYR A 4 8.67 -15.39 -11.00
CA TYR A 4 7.82 -14.21 -10.95
C TYR A 4 6.31 -14.54 -10.86
N GLN A 5 5.82 -15.50 -11.66
CA GLN A 5 4.41 -15.89 -11.64
C GLN A 5 4.04 -16.57 -10.32
N VAL A 6 4.91 -17.43 -9.79
CA VAL A 6 4.68 -18.10 -8.50
C VAL A 6 4.55 -17.07 -7.37
N ILE A 7 5.47 -16.09 -7.33
CA ILE A 7 5.44 -15.00 -6.35
C ILE A 7 4.17 -14.16 -6.50
N LEU A 8 3.76 -13.86 -7.73
CA LEU A 8 2.55 -13.09 -8.02
C LEU A 8 1.29 -13.83 -7.54
N TYR A 9 1.18 -15.14 -7.78
CA TYR A 9 0.06 -15.95 -7.28
C TYR A 9 0.04 -16.03 -5.76
N LEU A 10 1.21 -16.15 -5.12
CA LEU A 10 1.33 -16.14 -3.67
C LEU A 10 0.86 -14.80 -3.09
N ASN A 11 1.36 -13.68 -3.61
CA ASN A 11 1.00 -12.34 -3.15
C ASN A 11 -0.51 -12.10 -3.24
N ASN A 12 -1.11 -12.51 -4.37
CA ASN A 12 -2.55 -12.40 -4.59
C ASN A 12 -3.38 -13.30 -3.66
N SER A 13 -2.92 -14.53 -3.41
CA SER A 13 -3.58 -15.43 -2.46
C SER A 13 -3.55 -14.85 -1.04
N LEU A 14 -2.42 -14.28 -0.62
CA LEU A 14 -2.29 -13.60 0.66
C LEU A 14 -3.20 -12.38 0.77
N LEU A 15 -3.33 -11.59 -0.30
CA LEU A 15 -4.24 -10.44 -0.34
C LEU A 15 -5.70 -10.87 -0.15
N VAL A 16 -6.14 -11.94 -0.82
CA VAL A 16 -7.49 -12.50 -0.66
C VAL A 16 -7.74 -12.95 0.77
N ILE A 17 -6.80 -13.72 1.35
CA ILE A 17 -6.90 -14.20 2.73
C ILE A 17 -6.96 -13.00 3.70
N CYS A 18 -6.12 -11.99 3.48
CA CYS A 18 -6.09 -10.78 4.29
C CYS A 18 -7.42 -10.02 4.23
N ALA A 19 -8.00 -9.87 3.04
CA ALA A 19 -9.29 -9.21 2.85
C ALA A 19 -10.43 -9.96 3.56
N LEU A 20 -10.48 -11.29 3.43
CA LEU A 20 -11.49 -12.13 4.11
C LEU A 20 -11.37 -12.02 5.64
N ILE A 21 -10.16 -12.13 6.19
CA ILE A 21 -9.93 -12.02 7.63
C ILE A 21 -10.29 -10.61 8.12
N GLY A 22 -9.93 -9.57 7.36
CA GLY A 22 -10.25 -8.17 7.67
C GLY A 22 -11.76 -7.93 7.78
N ILE A 23 -12.55 -8.50 6.85
CA ILE A 23 -14.02 -8.43 6.87
C ILE A 23 -14.59 -9.19 8.08
N LEU A 24 -14.11 -10.41 8.34
CA LEU A 24 -14.58 -11.24 9.46
C LEU A 24 -14.33 -10.57 10.81
N LYS A 25 -13.17 -9.91 10.98
CA LYS A 25 -12.77 -9.23 12.21
C LYS A 25 -13.24 -7.77 12.28
N TYR A 26 -13.91 -7.25 11.25
CA TYR A 26 -14.30 -5.84 11.14
C TYR A 26 -15.11 -5.33 12.36
N LYS A 27 -15.97 -6.17 12.94
CA LYS A 27 -16.76 -5.83 14.14
C LYS A 27 -15.94 -5.69 15.42
N THR A 28 -14.77 -6.33 15.50
CA THR A 28 -13.90 -6.35 16.69
C THR A 28 -12.87 -5.20 16.67
N LEU A 29 -12.70 -4.54 15.51
CA LEU A 29 -11.71 -3.48 15.32
C LEU A 29 -12.19 -2.12 15.84
N ARG A 30 -11.26 -1.36 16.43
CA ARG A 30 -11.48 0.04 16.80
C ARG A 30 -11.66 0.91 15.55
N ASN A 31 -12.24 2.10 15.74
CA ASN A 31 -12.56 3.01 14.63
C ASN A 31 -11.32 3.52 13.86
N THR A 32 -10.13 3.45 14.45
CA THR A 32 -8.84 3.71 13.79
C THR A 32 -8.39 2.49 12.97
N GLU A 33 -8.45 1.30 13.58
CA GLU A 33 -7.96 0.05 12.99
C GLU A 33 -8.77 -0.40 11.76
N LYS A 34 -10.03 0.02 11.65
CA LYS A 34 -10.87 -0.20 10.46
C LYS A 34 -10.24 0.35 9.18
N TRP A 35 -9.39 1.37 9.27
CA TRP A 35 -8.69 1.90 8.10
C TRP A 35 -7.68 0.92 7.49
N TYR A 36 -7.07 0.02 8.27
CA TYR A 36 -6.24 -1.05 7.70
C TYR A 36 -7.09 -2.03 6.88
N VAL A 37 -8.35 -2.26 7.28
CA VAL A 37 -9.28 -3.09 6.49
C VAL A 37 -9.67 -2.37 5.21
N TYR A 38 -9.97 -1.07 5.26
CA TYR A 38 -10.25 -0.29 4.05
C TYR A 38 -9.05 -0.28 3.08
N TYR A 39 -7.82 -0.17 3.60
CA TYR A 39 -6.60 -0.28 2.81
C TYR A 39 -6.51 -1.62 2.08
N ILE A 40 -6.68 -2.74 2.79
CA ILE A 40 -6.63 -4.07 2.18
C ILE A 40 -7.77 -4.31 1.19
N ILE A 41 -8.98 -3.87 1.50
CA ILE A 41 -10.13 -3.99 0.59
C ILE A 41 -9.88 -3.17 -0.67
N PHE A 42 -9.35 -1.95 -0.55
CA PHE A 42 -9.02 -1.12 -1.70
C PHE A 42 -7.97 -1.80 -2.60
N LEU A 43 -6.87 -2.32 -2.01
CA LEU A 43 -5.85 -3.06 -2.76
C LEU A 43 -6.44 -4.31 -3.44
N PHE A 44 -7.35 -5.02 -2.77
CA PHE A 44 -8.04 -6.16 -3.37
C PHE A 44 -8.93 -5.75 -4.56
N LEU A 45 -9.72 -4.69 -4.41
CA LEU A 45 -10.63 -4.21 -5.45
C LEU A 45 -9.87 -3.71 -6.67
N ILE A 46 -8.76 -3.00 -6.49
CA ILE A 46 -8.01 -2.45 -7.62
C ILE A 46 -7.24 -3.53 -8.38
N GLU A 47 -6.69 -4.52 -7.68
CA GLU A 47 -6.08 -5.71 -8.29
C GLU A 47 -7.14 -6.53 -9.04
N ALA A 48 -8.33 -6.71 -8.45
CA ALA A 48 -9.45 -7.36 -9.12
C ALA A 48 -9.92 -6.59 -10.36
N ALA A 49 -10.01 -5.25 -10.28
CA ALA A 49 -10.35 -4.40 -11.42
C ALA A 49 -9.30 -4.50 -12.54
N GLY A 50 -8.01 -4.55 -12.20
CA GLY A 50 -6.94 -4.78 -13.18
C GLY A 50 -7.07 -6.12 -13.89
N ARG A 51 -7.31 -7.21 -13.14
CA ARG A 51 -7.51 -8.54 -13.71
C ARG A 51 -8.77 -8.63 -14.58
N VAL A 52 -9.88 -8.03 -14.13
CA VAL A 52 -11.12 -7.95 -14.92
C VAL A 52 -10.89 -7.16 -16.20
N SER A 53 -10.15 -6.06 -16.14
CA SER A 53 -9.85 -5.24 -17.33
C SER A 53 -9.03 -5.98 -18.37
N ILE A 54 -8.04 -6.78 -17.93
CA ILE A 54 -7.24 -7.61 -18.85
C ILE A 54 -8.08 -8.78 -19.38
N SER A 55 -8.81 -9.49 -18.53
CA SER A 55 -9.50 -10.74 -18.89
C SER A 55 -10.82 -10.56 -19.64
N LEU A 56 -11.64 -9.57 -19.28
CA LEU A 56 -12.93 -9.30 -19.93
C LEU A 56 -12.78 -8.29 -21.08
N PHE A 57 -12.03 -7.21 -20.87
CA PHE A 57 -11.95 -6.11 -21.84
C PHE A 57 -10.73 -6.18 -22.77
N HIS A 58 -9.83 -7.16 -22.61
CA HIS A 58 -8.63 -7.35 -23.45
C HIS A 58 -7.78 -6.08 -23.59
N VAL A 59 -7.83 -5.19 -22.59
CA VAL A 59 -7.10 -3.92 -22.62
C VAL A 59 -5.61 -4.22 -22.50
N LYS A 60 -4.82 -3.75 -23.47
CA LYS A 60 -3.37 -4.02 -23.55
C LYS A 60 -2.55 -3.26 -22.49
N GLY A 61 -3.11 -2.22 -21.87
CA GLY A 61 -2.43 -1.38 -20.87
C GLY A 61 -3.31 -1.08 -19.66
N LEU A 62 -2.72 -1.15 -18.47
CA LEU A 62 -3.36 -0.82 -17.19
C LEU A 62 -3.11 0.64 -16.76
N ASP A 63 -2.56 1.46 -17.66
CA ASP A 63 -2.12 2.83 -17.36
C ASP A 63 -3.27 3.70 -16.84
N PHE A 64 -4.51 3.43 -17.28
CA PHE A 64 -5.69 4.14 -16.81
C PHE A 64 -6.04 3.84 -15.33
N LEU A 65 -5.68 2.66 -14.80
CA LEU A 65 -5.90 2.31 -13.40
C LEU A 65 -4.85 2.90 -12.47
N PHE A 66 -3.70 3.28 -13.03
CA PHE A 66 -2.56 3.71 -12.25
C PHE A 66 -2.81 4.99 -11.43
N PRO A 67 -3.40 6.08 -11.97
CA PRO A 67 -3.73 7.26 -11.18
C PRO A 67 -4.67 6.96 -10.02
N TYR A 68 -5.68 6.12 -10.25
CA TYR A 68 -6.62 5.69 -9.19
C TYR A 68 -5.92 4.88 -8.11
N TYR A 69 -4.97 4.02 -8.50
CA TYR A 69 -4.16 3.25 -7.57
C TYR A 69 -3.32 4.14 -6.66
N VAL A 70 -2.56 5.07 -7.25
CA VAL A 70 -1.72 5.99 -6.47
C VAL A 70 -2.57 6.88 -5.56
N ALA A 71 -3.61 7.52 -6.10
CA ALA A 71 -4.43 8.45 -5.35
C ALA A 71 -5.20 7.76 -4.22
N GLY A 72 -5.83 6.61 -4.49
CA GLY A 72 -6.62 5.90 -3.50
C GLY A 72 -5.79 5.28 -2.38
N GLU A 73 -4.65 4.66 -2.72
CA GLU A 73 -3.71 4.12 -1.74
C GLU A 73 -3.19 5.24 -0.82
N PHE A 74 -2.75 6.36 -1.42
CA PHE A 74 -2.29 7.53 -0.70
C PHE A 74 -3.35 8.11 0.24
N LEU A 75 -4.58 8.28 -0.26
CA LEU A 75 -5.68 8.85 0.51
C LEU A 75 -5.99 7.98 1.74
N ILE A 76 -6.11 6.67 1.55
CA ILE A 76 -6.46 5.74 2.63
C ILE A 76 -5.37 5.70 3.69
N LEU A 77 -4.10 5.57 3.27
CA LEU A 77 -2.97 5.57 4.21
C LEU A 77 -2.78 6.92 4.90
N GLY A 78 -2.95 8.02 4.17
CA GLY A 78 -2.90 9.37 4.72
C GLY A 78 -3.97 9.57 5.80
N ILE A 79 -5.22 9.20 5.52
CA ILE A 79 -6.30 9.27 6.52
C ILE A 79 -6.04 8.34 7.70
N LEU A 80 -5.53 7.12 7.46
CA LEU A 80 -5.16 6.16 8.50
C LEU A 80 -4.16 6.78 9.47
N PHE A 81 -3.05 7.34 8.97
CA PHE A 81 -2.00 7.91 9.82
C PHE A 81 -2.45 9.20 10.49
N VAL A 82 -3.18 10.09 9.80
CA VAL A 82 -3.74 11.30 10.42
C VAL A 82 -4.65 10.93 11.59
N LYS A 83 -5.53 9.94 11.42
CA LYS A 83 -6.45 9.49 12.47
C LYS A 83 -5.71 8.77 13.60
N LYS A 84 -4.70 7.95 13.27
CA LYS A 84 -3.89 7.20 14.25
C LYS A 84 -3.06 8.12 15.14
N LEU A 85 -2.45 9.14 14.55
CA LEU A 85 -1.67 10.16 15.26
C LEU A 85 -2.54 11.18 16.02
N ALA A 86 -3.87 11.05 15.97
CA ALA A 86 -4.83 12.02 16.50
C ALA A 86 -4.52 13.46 16.03
N LEU A 87 -4.06 13.59 14.78
CA LEU A 87 -3.73 14.88 14.20
C LEU A 87 -4.99 15.73 14.01
N PRO A 88 -4.84 17.05 14.05
CA PRO A 88 -5.97 17.97 13.94
C PRO A 88 -6.60 17.93 12.54
N TRP A 89 -7.88 18.31 12.48
CA TRP A 89 -8.73 18.15 11.31
C TRP A 89 -8.19 18.83 10.04
N TYR A 90 -7.43 19.91 10.18
CA TYR A 90 -6.83 20.62 9.05
C TYR A 90 -5.79 19.79 8.29
N CYS A 91 -5.22 18.74 8.89
CA CYS A 91 -4.31 17.82 8.22
C CYS A 91 -5.02 16.93 7.18
N TYR A 92 -6.35 16.80 7.21
CA TYR A 92 -7.10 16.09 6.16
C TYR A 92 -7.15 16.86 4.84
N ILE A 93 -7.09 18.19 4.89
CA ILE A 93 -7.14 19.06 3.70
C ILE A 93 -5.94 18.81 2.77
N PRO A 94 -4.67 18.90 3.22
CA PRO A 94 -3.52 18.67 2.35
C PRO A 94 -3.48 17.22 1.84
N VAL A 95 -3.90 16.24 2.64
CA VAL A 95 -3.99 14.83 2.20
C VAL A 95 -5.00 14.68 1.06
N GLY A 96 -6.18 15.29 1.18
CA GLY A 96 -7.20 15.27 0.14
C GLY A 96 -6.76 15.99 -1.13
N LEU A 97 -6.14 17.17 -1.01
CA LEU A 97 -5.63 17.94 -2.15
C LEU A 97 -4.52 17.19 -2.90
N LEU A 98 -3.59 16.58 -2.19
CA LEU A 98 -2.53 15.77 -2.79
C LEU A 98 -3.08 14.51 -3.48
N ALA A 99 -4.06 13.84 -2.89
CA ALA A 99 -4.73 12.71 -3.52
C ALA A 99 -5.43 13.11 -4.83
N LEU A 100 -6.12 14.27 -4.85
CA LEU A 100 -6.71 14.82 -6.06
C LEU A 100 -5.65 15.16 -7.11
N PHE A 101 -4.53 15.75 -6.70
CA PHE A 101 -3.41 16.03 -7.58
C PHE A 101 -2.85 14.75 -8.23
N PHE A 102 -2.76 13.64 -7.49
CA PHE A 102 -2.32 12.36 -8.06
C PHE A 102 -3.32 11.72 -9.02
N LEU A 103 -4.61 12.03 -8.85
CA LEU A 103 -5.67 11.54 -9.72
C LEU A 103 -5.69 12.28 -11.05
N LEU A 104 -5.41 13.59 -11.04
CA LEU A 104 -5.34 14.40 -12.25
C LEU A 104 -4.16 13.97 -13.13
N ASP A 105 -4.46 13.63 -14.37
CA ASP A 105 -3.44 13.34 -15.38
C ASP A 105 -2.88 14.67 -15.92
N THR A 106 -2.02 15.29 -15.13
CA THR A 106 -1.23 16.43 -15.55
C THR A 106 -0.02 15.94 -16.33
N GLU A 107 0.09 16.29 -17.61
CA GLU A 107 1.25 15.97 -18.48
C GLU A 107 2.60 16.43 -17.90
N MET A 108 2.59 17.29 -16.87
CA MET A 108 3.77 17.76 -16.16
C MET A 108 4.49 16.69 -15.32
N VAL A 109 3.79 15.66 -14.82
CA VAL A 109 4.39 14.65 -13.92
C VAL A 109 3.98 13.26 -14.35
N THR A 110 4.96 12.43 -14.71
CA THR A 110 4.69 11.04 -15.07
C THR A 110 4.13 10.26 -13.88
N ASN A 111 3.27 9.29 -14.18
CA ASN A 111 2.61 8.44 -13.20
C ASN A 111 3.61 7.75 -12.25
N GLU A 112 4.74 7.27 -12.77
CA GLU A 112 5.82 6.68 -11.95
C GLU A 112 6.35 7.64 -10.89
N VAL A 113 6.54 8.92 -11.25
CA VAL A 113 6.99 9.96 -10.30
C VAL A 113 5.93 10.24 -9.25
N LYS A 114 4.65 10.30 -9.63
CA LYS A 114 3.53 10.44 -8.67
C LYS A 114 3.53 9.30 -7.64
N LYS A 115 3.77 8.06 -8.07
CA LYS A 115 3.88 6.90 -7.15
C LYS A 115 5.04 7.05 -6.17
N VAL A 116 6.22 7.46 -6.65
CA VAL A 116 7.39 7.66 -5.79
C VAL A 116 7.13 8.76 -4.76
N ILE A 117 6.56 9.89 -5.17
CA ILE A 117 6.21 11.00 -4.26
C ILE A 117 5.20 10.53 -3.20
N SER A 118 4.13 9.85 -3.62
CA SER A 118 3.14 9.26 -2.72
C SER A 118 3.79 8.36 -1.66
N ASN A 119 4.64 7.44 -2.10
CA ASN A 119 5.33 6.51 -1.21
C ASN A 119 6.25 7.23 -0.21
N ILE A 120 6.98 8.27 -0.64
CA ILE A 120 7.82 9.09 0.26
C ILE A 120 6.98 9.72 1.37
N ILE A 121 5.82 10.29 1.02
CA ILE A 121 4.93 10.91 2.02
C ILE A 121 4.38 9.84 2.98
N VAL A 122 3.99 8.66 2.47
CA VAL A 122 3.56 7.52 3.30
C VAL A 122 4.68 7.09 4.27
N ILE A 123 5.94 7.02 3.81
CA ILE A 123 7.09 6.70 4.65
C ILE A 123 7.25 7.75 5.77
N CYS A 124 7.10 9.05 5.46
CA CYS A 124 7.17 10.09 6.48
C CYS A 124 6.07 9.95 7.53
N PHE A 125 4.83 9.66 7.12
CA PHE A 125 3.73 9.42 8.06
C PHE A 125 3.95 8.17 8.93
N ALA A 126 4.34 7.05 8.32
CA ALA A 126 4.61 5.81 9.02
C ALA A 126 5.80 5.97 9.99
N GLY A 127 6.88 6.63 9.56
CA GLY A 127 8.05 6.91 10.40
C GLY A 127 7.71 7.82 11.57
N TYR A 128 6.90 8.86 11.36
CA TYR A 128 6.45 9.73 12.44
C TYR A 128 5.54 9.00 13.45
N ALA A 129 4.65 8.13 12.98
CA ALA A 129 3.83 7.27 13.84
C ALA A 129 4.70 6.36 14.72
N LEU A 130 5.70 5.68 14.13
CA LEU A 130 6.62 4.82 14.87
C LEU A 130 7.46 5.61 15.89
N LEU A 131 7.95 6.80 15.54
CA LEU A 131 8.70 7.66 16.46
C LEU A 131 7.84 8.12 17.64
N MET A 132 6.57 8.46 17.39
CA MET A 132 5.63 8.85 18.45
C MET A 132 5.30 7.69 19.39
N GLU A 133 5.19 6.46 18.87
CA GLU A 133 5.01 5.25 19.70
C GLU A 133 6.24 4.95 20.56
N ILE A 134 7.46 5.08 20.02
CA ILE A 134 8.70 4.91 20.79
C ILE A 134 8.79 5.96 21.91
N LYS A 135 8.43 7.21 21.60
CA LYS A 135 8.48 8.33 22.55
C LYS A 135 7.41 8.23 23.64
N ASN A 136 6.22 7.74 23.32
CA ASN A 136 5.10 7.60 24.24
C ASN A 136 4.83 6.13 24.55
N THR A 137 5.60 5.56 25.50
CA THR A 137 5.53 4.15 25.91
C THR A 137 4.16 3.69 26.45
N GLN A 138 3.21 4.62 26.67
CA GLN A 138 1.83 4.30 27.05
C GLN A 138 0.91 3.98 25.85
N VAL A 139 1.34 4.25 24.61
CA VAL A 139 0.59 3.90 23.41
C VAL A 139 0.94 2.47 23.03
N ASN A 140 0.28 1.50 23.68
CA ASN A 140 0.37 0.09 23.30
C ASN A 140 -0.43 -0.15 22.01
N ASP A 141 0.13 0.23 20.88
CA ASP A 141 -0.52 0.04 19.59
C ASP A 141 -0.41 -1.42 19.14
N ARG A 142 -1.58 -2.05 18.99
CA ARG A 142 -1.72 -3.43 18.54
C ARG A 142 -1.20 -3.63 17.11
N PHE A 143 -1.06 -2.56 16.34
CA PHE A 143 -0.66 -2.52 14.94
C PHE A 143 0.77 -2.00 14.70
N MET A 144 1.59 -1.82 15.74
CA MET A 144 3.01 -1.37 15.59
C MET A 144 3.80 -2.21 14.58
N ALA A 145 3.60 -3.53 14.57
CA ALA A 145 4.27 -4.43 13.63
C ALA A 145 3.80 -4.24 12.17
N VAL A 146 2.54 -3.84 11.98
CA VAL A 146 2.00 -3.52 10.65
C VAL A 146 2.61 -2.22 10.17
N ASP A 147 2.64 -1.18 11.01
CA ASP A 147 3.20 0.13 10.65
C ASP A 147 4.69 0.07 10.34
N SER A 148 5.44 -0.74 11.10
CA SER A 148 6.84 -1.02 10.82
C SER A 148 7.04 -1.64 9.43
N LEU A 149 6.13 -2.55 9.04
CA LEU A 149 6.18 -3.17 7.72
C LEU A 149 5.64 -2.29 6.61
N ILE A 150 4.70 -1.38 6.89
CA ILE A 150 4.32 -0.31 5.95
C ILE A 150 5.54 0.57 5.69
N PHE A 151 6.21 1.06 6.74
CA PHE A 151 7.43 1.85 6.60
C PHE A 151 8.51 1.12 5.78
N LEU A 152 8.77 -0.15 6.10
CA LEU A 152 9.76 -0.96 5.39
C LEU A 152 9.38 -1.21 3.93
N TYR A 153 8.14 -1.62 3.67
CA TYR A 153 7.64 -1.92 2.33
C TYR A 153 7.72 -0.70 1.42
N TYR A 154 7.16 0.43 1.86
CA TYR A 154 7.17 1.65 1.05
C TYR A 154 8.59 2.21 0.90
N GLY A 155 9.42 2.15 1.94
CA GLY A 155 10.83 2.54 1.91
C GLY A 155 11.63 1.79 0.85
N LEU A 156 11.58 0.46 0.89
CA LEU A 156 12.24 -0.39 -0.10
C LEU A 156 11.61 -0.23 -1.49
N SER A 157 10.29 -0.07 -1.59
CA SER A 157 9.60 0.16 -2.87
C SER A 157 10.13 1.40 -3.58
N VAL A 158 10.30 2.52 -2.87
CA VAL A 158 10.86 3.76 -3.45
C VAL A 158 12.25 3.52 -4.03
N PHE A 159 13.11 2.82 -3.29
CA PHE A 159 14.45 2.48 -3.77
C PHE A 159 14.41 1.58 -5.00
N LEU A 160 13.54 0.56 -5.01
CA LEU A 160 13.38 -0.34 -6.15
C LEU A 160 12.85 0.38 -7.40
N PHE A 161 11.89 1.30 -7.26
CA PHE A 161 11.41 2.11 -8.38
C PHE A 161 12.48 3.07 -8.92
N PHE A 162 13.28 3.65 -8.03
CA PHE A 162 14.40 4.49 -8.42
C PHE A 162 15.47 3.70 -9.18
N LEU A 163 15.81 2.50 -8.69
CA LEU A 163 16.68 1.57 -9.40
C LEU A 163 16.11 1.25 -10.78
N LEU A 164 14.85 0.80 -10.87
CA LEU A 164 14.21 0.45 -12.13
C LEU A 164 14.29 1.57 -13.18
N ARG A 165 14.14 2.83 -12.74
CA ARG A 165 14.19 4.00 -13.63
C ARG A 165 15.61 4.40 -14.04
N GLN A 166 16.58 4.37 -13.12
CA GLN A 166 17.98 4.65 -13.47
C GLN A 166 18.58 3.57 -14.37
N LEU A 167 18.05 2.38 -14.27
CA LEU A 167 18.51 1.17 -14.93
C LEU A 167 17.59 0.83 -16.11
N ALA A 168 17.08 1.85 -16.83
CA ALA A 168 16.18 1.73 -17.97
C ALA A 168 16.73 0.88 -19.14
N ASP A 169 18.01 0.51 -19.07
CA ASP A 169 18.71 -0.39 -20.00
C ASP A 169 18.68 -1.88 -19.58
N PHE A 170 18.01 -2.21 -18.46
CA PHE A 170 17.87 -3.59 -18.02
C PHE A 170 16.83 -4.32 -18.86
N GLY A 171 17.20 -5.50 -19.36
CA GLY A 171 16.30 -6.38 -20.07
C GLY A 171 15.13 -6.85 -19.21
N VAL A 172 14.07 -7.32 -19.88
CA VAL A 172 12.79 -7.77 -19.30
C VAL A 172 12.97 -8.72 -18.10
N LYS A 173 14.01 -9.56 -18.11
CA LYS A 173 14.31 -10.50 -17.01
C LYS A 173 14.66 -9.82 -15.69
N GLN A 174 15.44 -8.75 -15.72
CA GLN A 174 15.90 -8.09 -14.50
C GLN A 174 14.83 -7.15 -13.94
N ALA A 175 14.06 -6.50 -14.80
CA ALA A 175 12.84 -5.81 -14.38
C ALA A 175 11.90 -6.79 -13.64
N GLY A 176 11.68 -7.99 -14.18
CA GLY A 176 10.91 -9.06 -13.53
C GLY A 176 11.46 -9.46 -12.15
N MET A 177 12.78 -9.42 -11.95
CA MET A 177 13.40 -9.69 -10.64
C MET A 177 13.13 -8.57 -9.64
N ILE A 178 13.24 -7.30 -10.03
CA ILE A 178 12.90 -6.14 -9.18
C ILE A 178 11.43 -6.20 -8.76
N TRP A 179 10.53 -6.46 -9.72
CA TRP A 179 9.11 -6.64 -9.43
C TRP A 179 8.85 -7.83 -8.50
N SER A 180 9.62 -8.92 -8.62
CA SER A 180 9.52 -10.07 -7.72
C SER A 180 9.88 -9.70 -6.28
N ILE A 181 10.98 -8.96 -6.08
CA ILE A 181 11.40 -8.48 -4.76
C ILE A 181 10.32 -7.60 -4.13
N ASN A 182 9.74 -6.68 -4.90
CA ASN A 182 8.66 -5.82 -4.42
C ASN A 182 7.44 -6.63 -3.96
N ASN A 183 7.05 -7.66 -4.72
CA ASN A 183 5.94 -8.54 -4.37
C ASN A 183 6.21 -9.41 -3.12
N ILE A 184 7.46 -9.83 -2.91
CA ILE A 184 7.86 -10.54 -1.68
C ILE A 184 7.70 -9.62 -0.46
N LEU A 185 8.16 -8.36 -0.57
CA LEU A 185 7.99 -7.38 0.51
C LEU A 185 6.52 -7.10 0.79
N CYS A 186 5.70 -6.98 -0.26
CA CYS A 186 4.25 -6.86 -0.15
C CYS A 186 3.61 -8.07 0.56
N SER A 187 4.11 -9.28 0.28
CA SER A 187 3.65 -10.50 0.93
C SER A 187 3.94 -10.49 2.44
N PHE A 188 5.11 -10.00 2.86
CA PHE A 188 5.42 -9.82 4.29
C PHE A 188 4.49 -8.83 4.98
N LEU A 189 4.15 -7.72 4.30
CA LEU A 189 3.15 -6.77 4.81
C LEU A 189 1.79 -7.45 5.02
N TYR A 190 1.31 -8.24 4.05
CA TYR A 190 0.05 -8.97 4.17
C TYR A 190 0.08 -10.00 5.30
N ILE A 191 1.17 -10.74 5.46
CA ILE A 191 1.34 -11.70 6.56
C ILE A 191 1.25 -11.00 7.92
N SER A 192 1.87 -9.82 8.08
CA SER A 192 1.80 -9.06 9.32
C SER A 192 0.39 -8.54 9.64
N ILE A 193 -0.34 -8.10 8.61
CA ILE A 193 -1.73 -7.68 8.77
C ILE A 193 -2.60 -8.87 9.17
N ILE A 194 -2.46 -10.02 8.50
CA ILE A 194 -3.15 -11.27 8.84
C ILE A 194 -2.83 -11.67 10.28
N TYR A 195 -1.56 -11.71 10.65
CA TYR A 195 -1.10 -12.08 11.98
C TYR A 195 -1.71 -11.16 13.05
N THR A 196 -1.69 -9.85 12.81
CA THR A 196 -2.29 -8.86 13.71
C THR A 196 -3.80 -9.05 13.84
N PHE A 197 -4.51 -9.26 12.73
CA PHE A 197 -5.95 -9.55 12.75
C PHE A 197 -6.31 -10.85 13.48
N LEU A 198 -5.49 -11.89 13.37
CA LEU A 198 -5.71 -13.15 14.08
C LEU A 198 -5.40 -13.02 15.58
N ARG A 199 -4.38 -12.25 15.95
CA ARG A 199 -3.99 -12.00 17.34
C ARG A 199 -5.03 -11.18 18.11
N LEU A 200 -5.88 -10.43 17.41
CA LEU A 200 -7.03 -9.74 18.00
C LEU A 200 -8.04 -10.76 18.56
N LYS A 201 -7.90 -11.05 19.86
CA LYS A 201 -8.88 -11.78 20.65
C LYS A 201 -10.15 -10.92 20.83
N LYS A 202 -11.29 -11.59 20.80
CA LYS A 202 -12.62 -11.01 21.04
C LYS A 202 -12.70 -10.47 22.47
#